data_AF-A0A9E0DQU3-F1
#
_entry.id   AF-A0A9E0DQU3-F1
#
_cell.length_a   1.000
_cell.length_b   1.000
_cell.length_c   1.000
_cell.angle_alpha   90.00
_cell.angle_beta   90.00
_cell.angle_gamma   90.00
#
_symmetry.space_group_name_H-M   'P 1'
#
loop_
_entity.id
_entity.type
_entity.pdbx_description
1 polymer ?
#
loop_
_entity_poly.entity_id
_entity_poly.type
_entity_poly.pdbx_seq_one_letter_code
_entity_poly.pdbx_strand_id
1 'polypeptide(L)'
;MALRRIADFFNVEYNVDPQATDPISITKEEFDGVYAQLADAGVPVVADREPAWRDYAGWRVNYDAPLLAPAILNMGQRQQKKARKEGVCAGGQREIKTMDLCGGLQMKREN
;
A
#
# COMPACT_ATOMS: atom_id res chain seq x y z
N MET A 1 -6.02 -22.68 -2.26
CA MET A 1 -5.55 -21.30 -2.49
C MET A 1 -6.42 -20.29 -1.74
N ALA A 2 -6.07 -19.97 -0.48
CA ALA A 2 -6.82 -18.97 0.30
C ALA A 2 -6.56 -17.52 -0.17
N LEU A 3 -5.32 -17.21 -0.58
CA LEU A 3 -4.93 -15.87 -1.03
C LEU A 3 -5.59 -15.45 -2.34
N ARG A 4 -5.82 -16.38 -3.28
CA ARG A 4 -6.57 -16.10 -4.53
C ARG A 4 -8.00 -15.66 -4.23
N ARG A 5 -8.70 -16.34 -3.31
CA ARG A 5 -10.05 -15.94 -2.87
C ARG A 5 -10.08 -14.55 -2.22
N ILE A 6 -9.02 -14.19 -1.50
CA ILE A 6 -8.86 -12.85 -0.93
C ILE A 6 -8.66 -11.82 -2.06
N ALA A 7 -7.82 -12.13 -3.05
CA ALA A 7 -7.63 -11.29 -4.22
C ALA A 7 -8.94 -11.09 -5.01
N ASP A 8 -9.71 -12.16 -5.24
CA ASP A 8 -11.02 -12.10 -5.88
C ASP A 8 -11.97 -11.16 -5.11
N PHE A 9 -12.00 -11.27 -3.78
CA PHE A 9 -12.83 -10.41 -2.92
C PHE A 9 -12.47 -8.92 -3.06
N PHE A 10 -11.19 -8.61 -3.20
CA PHE A 10 -10.71 -7.24 -3.41
C PHE A 10 -10.65 -6.84 -4.90
N ASN A 11 -11.11 -7.69 -5.82
CA ASN A 11 -11.03 -7.49 -7.27
C ASN A 11 -9.61 -7.16 -7.75
N VAL A 12 -8.61 -7.84 -7.18
CA VAL A 12 -7.20 -7.74 -7.57
C VAL A 12 -6.95 -8.71 -8.72
N GLU A 13 -6.37 -8.22 -9.80
CA GLU A 13 -5.94 -9.06 -10.93
C GLU A 13 -4.67 -9.86 -10.57
N TYR A 14 -4.64 -11.12 -10.99
CA TYR A 14 -3.48 -12.00 -10.83
C TYR A 14 -3.42 -13.05 -11.95
N ASN A 15 -2.23 -13.61 -12.19
CA ASN A 15 -2.09 -14.74 -13.12
C ASN A 15 -2.70 -16.02 -12.51
N VAL A 16 -3.72 -16.57 -13.17
CA VAL A 16 -4.42 -17.79 -12.73
C VAL A 16 -3.59 -19.06 -12.94
N ASP A 17 -2.66 -19.02 -13.89
CA ASP A 17 -1.77 -20.13 -14.28
C ASP A 17 -0.30 -19.65 -14.33
N PRO A 18 0.30 -19.33 -13.17
CA PRO A 18 1.66 -18.82 -13.10
C PRO A 18 2.70 -19.89 -13.44
N GLN A 19 3.70 -19.51 -14.21
CA GLN A 19 4.88 -20.33 -14.46
C GLN A 19 5.93 -20.09 -13.38
N ALA A 20 6.71 -21.12 -13.04
CA ALA A 20 7.76 -21.01 -12.02
C ALA A 20 8.85 -19.98 -12.36
N THR A 21 8.94 -19.56 -13.62
CA THR A 21 9.87 -18.55 -14.12
C THR A 21 9.24 -17.17 -14.29
N ASP A 22 7.96 -17.00 -13.96
CA ASP A 22 7.31 -15.70 -14.01
C ASP A 22 7.99 -14.74 -13.03
N PRO A 23 8.04 -13.43 -13.36
CA PRO A 23 8.64 -12.44 -12.48
C PRO A 23 7.87 -12.32 -11.16
N ILE A 24 8.61 -12.05 -10.09
CA ILE A 24 8.07 -11.74 -8.76
C ILE A 24 8.55 -10.37 -8.29
N SER A 25 7.85 -9.77 -7.33
CA SER A 25 8.17 -8.46 -6.77
C SER A 25 9.50 -8.39 -6.00
N ILE A 26 10.00 -9.51 -5.48
CA ILE A 26 11.22 -9.55 -4.68
C ILE A 26 12.41 -9.78 -5.60
N THR A 27 13.45 -8.96 -5.47
CA THR A 27 14.69 -9.17 -6.24
C THR A 27 15.56 -10.24 -5.61
N LYS A 28 16.49 -10.76 -6.39
CA LYS A 28 17.46 -11.74 -5.89
C LYS A 28 18.37 -11.13 -4.81
N GLU A 29 18.73 -9.87 -4.95
CA GLU A 29 19.56 -9.14 -3.99
C GLU A 29 18.86 -8.97 -2.64
N GLU A 30 17.55 -8.68 -2.66
CA GLU A 30 16.74 -8.62 -1.43
C GLU A 30 16.67 -9.99 -0.75
N PHE A 31 16.50 -11.06 -1.54
CA PHE A 31 16.55 -12.43 -1.03
C PHE A 31 17.91 -12.76 -0.42
N ASP A 32 19.01 -12.46 -1.11
CA ASP A 32 20.37 -12.72 -0.64
C ASP A 32 20.68 -11.97 0.66
N GLY A 33 20.19 -10.73 0.80
CA GLY A 33 20.31 -9.94 2.02
C GLY A 33 19.61 -10.58 3.22
N VAL A 34 18.39 -11.12 3.04
CA VAL A 34 17.66 -11.83 4.09
C VAL A 34 18.28 -13.20 4.38
N TYR A 35 18.71 -13.90 3.33
CA TYR A 35 19.39 -15.19 3.45
C TYR A 35 20.63 -15.06 4.36
N ALA A 36 21.44 -14.02 4.17
CA ALA A 36 22.62 -13.77 5.01
C ALA A 36 22.23 -13.51 6.47
N GLN A 37 21.20 -12.69 6.72
CA GLN A 37 20.71 -12.43 8.08
C GLN A 37 20.21 -13.68 8.79
N LEU A 38 19.54 -14.59 8.06
CA LEU A 38 19.08 -15.86 8.61
C LEU A 38 20.26 -16.77 8.97
N ALA A 39 21.27 -16.87 8.09
CA ALA A 39 22.47 -17.64 8.35
C ALA A 39 23.24 -17.10 9.56
N ASP A 40 23.40 -15.78 9.66
CA ASP A 40 24.08 -15.10 10.78
C ASP A 40 23.34 -15.30 12.11
N ALA A 41 22.01 -15.38 12.06
CA ALA A 41 21.18 -15.70 13.22
C ALA A 41 21.21 -17.20 13.61
N GLY A 42 21.98 -18.04 12.89
CA GLY A 42 22.07 -19.48 13.13
C GLY A 42 20.85 -20.26 12.65
N VAL A 43 20.00 -19.66 11.81
CA VAL A 43 18.88 -20.37 11.18
C VAL A 43 19.45 -21.32 10.12
N PRO A 44 19.07 -22.60 10.12
CA PRO A 44 19.48 -23.52 9.06
C PRO A 44 18.97 -23.04 7.70
N VAL A 45 19.90 -22.80 6.77
CA VAL A 45 19.62 -22.39 5.39
C VAL A 45 20.17 -23.43 4.41
N VAL A 46 19.58 -23.50 3.22
CA VAL A 46 20.07 -24.36 2.12
C VAL A 46 21.44 -23.87 1.67
N ALA A 47 22.46 -24.72 1.68
CA ALA A 47 23.86 -24.31 1.47
C ALA A 47 24.11 -23.61 0.12
N ASP A 48 23.46 -24.06 -0.96
CA ASP A 48 23.58 -23.43 -2.27
C ASP A 48 22.48 -22.37 -2.47
N ARG A 49 22.91 -21.15 -2.75
CA ARG A 49 22.02 -19.98 -2.88
C ARG A 49 21.27 -19.95 -4.19
N GLU A 50 21.83 -20.46 -5.30
CA GLU A 50 21.14 -20.42 -6.59
C GLU A 50 19.92 -21.35 -6.64
N PRO A 51 20.01 -22.62 -6.21
CA PRO A 51 18.84 -23.48 -6.05
C PRO A 51 17.85 -22.91 -5.04
N ALA A 52 18.32 -22.38 -3.90
CA ALA A 52 17.45 -21.78 -2.90
C ALA A 52 16.62 -20.61 -3.46
N TRP A 53 17.27 -19.73 -4.24
CA TRP A 53 16.59 -18.64 -4.94
C TRP A 53 15.57 -19.16 -5.95
N ARG A 54 15.95 -20.11 -6.81
CA ARG A 54 15.03 -20.66 -7.83
C ARG A 54 13.81 -21.32 -7.20
N ASP A 55 14.01 -22.07 -6.13
CA ASP A 55 12.91 -22.69 -5.40
C ASP A 55 12.02 -21.61 -4.77
N TYR A 56 12.62 -20.65 -4.06
CA TYR A 56 11.87 -19.54 -3.46
C TYR A 56 11.04 -18.77 -4.49
N ALA A 57 11.66 -18.34 -5.60
CA ALA A 57 11.00 -17.57 -6.64
C ALA A 57 9.90 -18.39 -7.32
N GLY A 58 10.20 -19.64 -7.67
CA GLY A 58 9.25 -20.56 -8.31
C GLY A 58 8.04 -20.90 -7.45
N TRP A 59 8.15 -20.82 -6.13
CA TRP A 59 6.98 -20.92 -5.24
C TRP A 59 6.25 -19.60 -5.07
N ARG A 60 6.99 -18.48 -4.98
CA ARG A 60 6.49 -17.13 -4.72
C ARG A 60 5.53 -16.62 -5.79
N VAL A 61 5.72 -16.98 -7.07
CA VAL A 61 4.82 -16.62 -8.19
C VAL A 61 3.35 -16.93 -7.92
N ASN A 62 3.06 -17.98 -7.13
CA ASN A 62 1.68 -18.41 -6.84
C ASN A 62 0.87 -17.40 -6.02
N TYR A 63 1.54 -16.53 -5.28
CA TYR A 63 0.90 -15.65 -4.32
C TYR A 63 1.50 -14.24 -4.26
N ASP A 64 2.45 -13.89 -5.12
CA ASP A 64 3.09 -12.59 -5.10
C ASP A 64 2.09 -11.42 -5.23
N ALA A 65 1.37 -11.35 -6.35
CA ALA A 65 0.34 -10.33 -6.56
C ALA A 65 -0.86 -10.47 -5.59
N PRO A 66 -1.44 -11.67 -5.37
CA PRO A 66 -2.51 -11.86 -4.39
C PRO A 66 -2.17 -11.44 -2.95
N LEU A 67 -0.88 -11.47 -2.56
CA LEU A 67 -0.43 -11.06 -1.23
C LEU A 67 -0.22 -9.55 -1.13
N LEU A 68 0.42 -8.94 -2.14
CA LEU A 68 0.83 -7.54 -2.09
C LEU A 68 -0.32 -6.55 -2.23
N ALA A 69 -1.26 -6.79 -3.15
CA ALA A 69 -2.30 -5.82 -3.43
C ALA A 69 -3.24 -5.57 -2.23
N PRO A 70 -3.71 -6.59 -1.47
CA PRO A 70 -4.47 -6.35 -0.24
C PRO A 70 -3.65 -5.68 0.86
N ALA A 71 -2.34 -5.97 0.94
CA ALA A 71 -1.46 -5.32 1.92
C ALA A 71 -1.36 -3.80 1.66
N ILE A 72 -1.15 -3.41 0.40
CA ILE A 72 -1.09 -2.01 -0.03
C ILE A 72 -2.42 -1.30 0.24
N LEU A 73 -3.55 -1.92 -0.14
CA LEU A 73 -4.90 -1.35 0.09
C LEU A 73 -5.16 -1.10 1.59
N ASN A 74 -4.79 -2.04 2.45
CA ASN A 74 -5.02 -1.93 3.89
C ASN A 74 -4.11 -0.91 4.58
N MET A 75 -2.88 -0.72 4.10
CA MET A 75 -1.99 0.33 4.63
C MET A 75 -2.58 1.73 4.42
N GLY A 76 -3.24 1.98 3.27
CA GLY A 76 -3.95 3.24 3.02
C GLY A 76 -5.10 3.51 4.00
N GLN A 77 -5.88 2.47 4.35
CA GLN A 77 -7.02 2.59 5.28
C GLN A 77 -6.59 2.91 6.71
N ARG A 78 -5.43 2.40 7.16
CA ARG A 78 -4.92 2.64 8.52
C ARG A 78 -4.48 4.10 8.71
N GLN A 79 -3.87 4.70 7.69
CA GLN A 79 -3.45 6.11 7.73
C GLN A 79 -4.64 7.06 7.74
N GLN A 80 -5.72 6.76 7.00
CA GLN A 80 -6.94 7.57 7.05
C GLN A 80 -7.63 7.54 8.42
N LYS A 81 -7.68 6.37 9.09
CA LYS A 81 -8.24 6.25 10.44
C LYS A 81 -7.38 6.98 11.48
N LYS A 82 -6.05 6.93 11.34
CA LYS A 82 -5.13 7.69 12.19
C LYS A 82 -5.32 9.20 11.99
N ALA A 83 -5.34 9.69 10.75
CA ALA A 83 -5.59 11.10 10.44
C ALA A 83 -6.98 11.59 10.90
N ARG A 84 -8.02 10.75 10.86
CA ARG A 84 -9.35 11.10 11.38
C ARG A 84 -9.40 11.10 12.91
N LYS A 85 -8.63 10.23 13.57
CA LYS A 85 -8.54 10.18 15.04
C LYS A 85 -7.61 11.27 15.59
N GLU A 86 -6.63 11.68 14.79
CA GLU A 86 -5.69 12.76 15.04
C GLU A 86 -6.15 14.10 14.46
N GLY A 87 -7.38 14.19 13.93
CA GLY A 87 -8.05 15.46 13.68
C GLY A 87 -8.12 16.22 15.01
N VAL A 88 -7.16 17.09 15.32
CA VAL A 88 -7.05 18.44 14.76
C VAL A 88 -8.44 19.04 14.82
N CYS A 89 -8.68 19.67 15.97
CA CYS A 89 -9.49 20.86 16.06
C CYS A 89 -8.98 21.88 15.02
N ALA A 90 -9.38 21.73 13.76
CA ALA A 90 -9.41 22.85 12.83
C ALA A 90 -10.62 23.68 13.26
N GLY A 91 -10.38 24.59 14.20
CA GLY A 91 -11.38 25.53 14.67
C GLY A 91 -11.82 26.45 13.54
N GLY A 92 -13.12 26.81 13.58
CA GLY A 92 -13.68 28.05 13.03
C GLY A 92 -13.71 28.18 11.51
N GLN A 93 -14.77 28.60 10.83
CA GLN A 93 -16.06 29.16 11.20
C GLN A 93 -17.01 28.78 10.06
N ARG A 94 -18.24 28.39 10.40
CA ARG A 94 -19.36 28.52 9.47
C ARG A 94 -19.74 29.98 9.44
N GLU A 95 -19.35 30.71 8.40
CA GLU A 95 -19.94 32.02 8.12
C GLU A 95 -20.92 31.85 6.94
N ILE A 96 -22.18 31.61 7.29
CA ILE A 96 -23.30 31.88 6.38
C ILE A 96 -23.42 33.40 6.37
N LYS A 97 -22.92 34.02 5.30
CA LYS A 97 -23.05 35.48 5.13
C LYS A 97 -24.50 35.78 4.75
N THR A 98 -25.31 36.05 5.77
CA THR A 98 -26.65 36.62 5.62
C THR A 98 -26.51 38.01 4.99
N MET A 99 -27.21 38.22 3.88
CA MET A 99 -27.28 39.50 3.17
C MET A 99 -27.87 40.59 4.07
N ASP A 100 -27.17 41.72 4.08
CA ASP A 100 -27.70 43.06 3.86
C ASP A 100 -28.78 43.57 4.82
N LEU A 101 -28.37 44.34 5.84
CA LEU A 101 -29.12 45.51 6.29
C LEU A 101 -28.17 46.56 6.88
N CYS A 102 -28.27 47.77 6.34
CA CYS A 102 -27.88 49.06 6.91
C CYS A 102 -26.40 49.49 6.83
N GLY A 103 -26.19 50.63 6.15
CA GLY A 103 -25.07 51.54 6.44
C GLY A 103 -24.23 51.89 5.22
N GLY A 104 -24.64 52.93 4.49
CA GLY A 104 -24.00 53.35 3.26
C GLY A 104 -22.55 53.83 3.41
N LEU A 105 -21.79 53.68 2.33
CA LEU A 105 -20.63 54.51 2.02
C LEU A 105 -20.53 54.64 0.50
N GLN A 106 -20.70 55.87 0.00
CA GLN A 106 -20.64 56.23 -1.42
C GLN A 106 -19.26 55.93 -2.02
N MET A 107 -19.22 55.21 -3.15
CA MET A 107 -18.09 55.23 -4.08
C MET A 107 -18.39 56.16 -5.26
N LYS A 108 -17.47 57.09 -5.51
CA LYS A 108 -17.42 57.97 -6.68
C LYS A 108 -17.35 57.11 -7.96
N ARG A 109 -18.14 57.46 -8.98
CA ARG A 109 -17.98 56.95 -10.35
C ARG A 109 -17.03 57.88 -11.12
N GLU A 110 -16.11 57.28 -11.85
CA GLU A 110 -15.39 57.93 -12.95
C GLU A 110 -16.31 58.04 -14.18
N ASN A 111 -16.18 59.21 -14.83
CA ASN A 111 -16.75 59.72 -16.09
C ASN A 111 -18.26 59.92 -16.17
#